data_AF-A0A382RDZ3-F1
#
_entry.id   AF-A0A382RDZ3-F1
#
_cell.length_a   1.000
_cell.length_b   1.000
_cell.length_c   1.000
_cell.angle_alpha   90.00
_cell.angle_beta   90.00
_cell.angle_gamma   90.00
#
_symmetry.space_group_name_H-M   'P 1'
#
loop_
_entity.id
_entity.type
_entity.pdbx_description
1 polymer ?
#
loop_
_entity_poly.entity_id
_entity_poly.type
_entity_poly.pdbx_seq_one_letter_code
_entity_poly.pdbx_strand_id
1 'polypeptide(L)' 'PLPLYLLDAIRLTEKSKMLRQSFGDQVVSSYVKLKQQEWDSYARHITEWERENALDV' A
#
# COMPACT_ATOMS: atom_id res chain seq x y z
N PRO A 1 -2.58 10.06 -14.22
CA PRO A 1 -3.78 9.68 -13.45
C PRO A 1 -3.34 9.28 -12.03
N LEU A 2 -4.18 9.49 -11.02
CA LEU A 2 -3.89 9.03 -9.66
C LEU A 2 -4.13 7.52 -9.54
N PRO A 3 -3.36 6.81 -8.70
CA PRO A 3 -3.55 5.38 -8.46
C PRO A 3 -4.90 5.13 -7.79
N LEU A 4 -5.62 4.10 -8.26
CA LEU A 4 -6.88 3.64 -7.67
C LEU A 4 -6.64 2.78 -6.43
N TYR A 5 -5.51 2.06 -6.38
CA TYR A 5 -5.20 1.11 -5.31
C TYR A 5 -4.11 1.63 -4.39
N LEU A 6 -4.27 1.35 -3.08
CA LEU A 6 -3.33 1.78 -2.06
C LEU A 6 -1.92 1.24 -2.31
N LEU A 7 -1.79 -0.02 -2.73
CA LEU A 7 -0.49 -0.63 -3.02
C LEU A 7 0.28 0.13 -4.11
N ASP A 8 -0.41 0.59 -5.15
CA ASP A 8 0.21 1.38 -6.22
C ASP A 8 0.58 2.79 -5.74
N ALA A 9 -0.25 3.40 -4.89
CA ALA A 9 0.06 4.67 -4.26
C ALA A 9 1.32 4.60 -3.39
N ILE A 10 1.48 3.52 -2.60
CA ILE A 10 2.68 3.27 -1.78
C ILE A 10 3.92 3.13 -2.68
N ARG A 11 3.84 2.32 -3.75
CA ARG A 11 4.94 2.10 -4.71
C ARG A 11 5.34 3.37 -5.46
N LEU A 12 4.38 4.20 -5.84
CA LEU A 12 4.64 5.48 -6.51
C LEU A 12 5.26 6.49 -5.54
N THR A 13 4.79 6.51 -4.29
CA THR A 13 5.35 7.37 -3.23
C THR A 13 6.82 7.04 -2.97
N GLU A 14 7.16 5.75 -2.90
CA GLU A 14 8.53 5.28 -2.71
C GLU A 14 9.49 5.77 -3.80
N LYS A 15 9.01 5.87 -5.04
CA LYS A 15 9.83 6.26 -6.20
C LYS A 15 9.81 7.77 -6.47
N SER A 16 9.03 8.55 -5.73
CA SER A 16 8.85 9.97 -5.99
C SER A 16 10.08 10.79 -5.59
N LYS A 17 10.84 11.23 -6.59
CA LYS A 17 12.00 12.13 -6.41
C LYS A 17 11.59 13.46 -5.77
N MET A 18 10.43 13.99 -6.15
CA MET A 18 9.91 15.25 -5.61
C MET A 18 9.64 15.12 -4.10
N LEU A 19 8.93 14.07 -3.67
CA LEU A 19 8.64 13.86 -2.25
C LEU A 19 9.93 13.62 -1.45
N ARG A 20 10.89 12.87 -2.01
CA ARG A 20 12.19 12.64 -1.37
C ARG A 20 13.02 13.92 -1.24
N GLN A 21 13.00 14.80 -2.23
CA GLN A 21 13.64 16.12 -2.12
C GLN A 21 12.95 17.03 -1.10
N SER A 22 11.62 17.01 -1.03
CA SER A 22 10.88 17.89 -0.12
C SER A 22 10.90 17.43 1.34
N PHE A 23 10.81 16.13 1.60
CA PHE A 23 10.69 15.56 2.95
C PHE A 23 11.94 14.83 3.44
N GLY A 24 12.89 14.53 2.55
CA GLY A 24 14.07 13.73 2.85
C GLY A 24 13.86 12.23 2.67
N ASP A 25 14.92 11.54 2.26
CA ASP A 25 14.88 10.11 1.94
C ASP A 25 14.47 9.24 3.12
N GLN A 26 14.93 9.56 4.33
CA GLN A 26 14.62 8.76 5.53
C GLN A 26 13.14 8.85 5.92
N VAL A 27 12.54 10.04 5.78
CA VAL A 27 11.12 10.25 6.10
C VAL A 27 10.25 9.48 5.11
N VAL A 28 10.49 9.64 3.81
CA VAL A 28 9.71 8.93 2.78
C VAL A 28 9.86 7.41 2.94
N SER A 29 11.07 6.92 3.17
CA SER A 29 11.31 5.48 3.35
C SER A 29 10.61 4.92 4.59
N SER A 30 10.61 5.66 5.70
CA SER A 30 9.93 5.25 6.94
C SER A 30 8.41 5.25 6.77
N TYR A 31 7.85 6.26 6.09
CA TYR A 31 6.43 6.34 5.79
C TYR A 31 5.97 5.19 4.88
N VAL A 32 6.71 4.93 3.81
CA VAL A 32 6.44 3.80 2.90
C VAL A 32 6.47 2.48 3.66
N LYS A 33 7.46 2.26 4.52
CA LYS A 33 7.56 1.06 5.35
C LYS A 33 6.33 0.88 6.24
N LEU A 34 5.90 1.95 6.92
CA LEU A 34 4.70 1.93 7.77
C LEU A 34 3.45 1.55 6.96
N LYS A 35 3.26 2.16 5.78
CA LYS A 35 2.11 1.90 4.93
C LYS A 35 2.13 0.52 4.28
N GLN A 36 3.30 0.00 3.95
CA GLN A 36 3.44 -1.38 3.48
C GLN A 36 3.03 -2.38 4.58
N GLN A 37 3.43 -2.15 5.83
CA GLN A 37 3.02 -3.01 6.95
C GLN A 37 1.50 -2.98 7.18
N GLU A 38 0.87 -1.81 7.05
CA GLU A 38 -0.58 -1.66 7.12
C GLU A 38 -1.29 -2.43 5.99
N TRP A 39 -0.80 -2.29 4.76
CA TRP A 39 -1.30 -3.03 3.61
C TRP A 39 -1.16 -4.54 3.80
N ASP A 40 0.04 -5.02 4.19
CA ASP A 40 0.31 -6.43 4.39
C ASP A 40 -0.57 -7.01 5.52
N SER A 41 -0.82 -6.23 6.57
CA SER A 41 -1.75 -6.61 7.63
C SER A 41 -3.16 -6.80 7.05
N TYR A 42 -3.69 -5.81 6.33
CA TYR A 42 -5.02 -5.89 5.74
C TYR A 42 -5.16 -7.04 4.73
N ALA A 43 -4.22 -7.15 3.79
CA ALA A 43 -4.26 -8.13 2.69
C ALA A 43 -4.13 -9.60 3.14
N ARG A 44 -3.72 -9.86 4.40
CA ARG A 44 -3.69 -11.20 4.99
C ARG A 44 -5.06 -11.65 5.51
N HIS A 45 -6.04 -10.74 5.60
CA HIS A 45 -7.37 -11.08 6.07
C HIS A 45 -8.22 -11.55 4.89
N ILE A 46 -8.76 -12.75 5.01
CA ILE A 46 -9.83 -13.21 4.12
C ILE A 46 -11.06 -12.37 4.46
N THR A 47 -11.51 -11.59 3.48
CA THR A 47 -12.73 -10.79 3.58
C THR A 47 -13.96 -11.70 3.69
N GLU A 48 -15.05 -11.15 4.23
CA GLU A 48 -16.31 -11.90 4.30
C GLU A 48 -16.84 -12.27 2.92
N TRP A 49 -16.74 -11.34 1.96
CA TRP A 49 -17.05 -11.61 0.56
C TRP A 49 -16.22 -12.79 0.01
N GLU A 50 -14.91 -12.83 0.25
CA GLU A 50 -14.07 -13.95 -0.21
C GLU A 50 -14.49 -15.29 0.43
N ARG A 51 -14.93 -15.30 1.70
CA ARG A 51 -15.49 -16.50 2.33
C ARG A 51 -16.78 -16.97 1.66
N GLU A 52 -17.69 -16.04 1.39
CA GLU A 52 -18.99 -16.33 0.77
C GLU A 52 -18.85 -16.80 -0.68
N ASN A 53 -17.86 -16.30 -1.42
CA ASN A 53 -17.71 -16.54 -2.85
C ASN A 53 -16.67 -17.65 -3.18
N ALA A 54 -15.96 -18.18 -2.18
CA ALA A 54 -15.01 -19.27 -2.38
C ALA A 54 -15.61 -20.69 -2.28
N LEU A 55 -16.82 -20.83 -1.75
CA LEU A 55 -17.46 -22.14 -1.50
C LEU A 55 -18.51 -22.55 -2.55
N ASP A 56 -18.77 -21.71 -3.56
CA ASP A 56 -19.71 -21.99 -4.67
C ASP A 56 -19.05 -22.62 -5.91
N VAL A 57 -17.92 -23.33 -5.75
CA VAL A 57 -17.24 -24.12 -6.79
C VAL A 57 -17.32 -25.62 -6.56
#